data_AF-A0A4D9ECM3-F1
#
_entry.id   AF-A0A4D9ECM3-F1
#
_cell.length_a   1.000
_cell.length_b   1.000
_cell.length_c   1.000
_cell.angle_alpha   90.00
_cell.angle_beta   90.00
_cell.angle_gamma   90.00
#
_symmetry.space_group_name_H-M   'P 1'
#
loop_
_entity.id
_entity.type
_entity.pdbx_description
1 polymer ?
#
loop_
_entity_poly.entity_id
_entity_poly.type
_entity_poly.pdbx_seq_one_letter_code
_entity_poly.pdbx_strand_id
1 'polypeptide(L)'
;MVRRHPRPEYWFLSFLIGSLSRELLDFTALADNHTSKDFGAAAAIITTSGDVYEYVDVPLDWWHANRHCEQRFAQLLFELPDSELASVSKLLRSHQVQSCVWLDEREAFLRKHKQRRIHTAPILVFRNKTDTKYVKVLANFPVMPAVTVCAHIQWDNKTQEISTIFSYAVPAFINEFQLRGFVDEEGFVRFAIIVHGHHSPYLPVFRSDGQWHHFCVTWQQQNGTWAIYADGKKKASAAGLCATGPPASQAIYDHGTFIIGQDQDSLGGTFKEKESFSGNITDLNVWRRVLSEEQIERVRSCCLIDHELIFGWGSYTLEIEPTVQEVTAPFLCPGPVEQCRVLDVGSGGVSDTSCLHSLPFVCHYKKDVYLLLKKTQSESSPPLISRVNTLANATVIPENVFLGDVRDVNISAAVNVLHALTTVLREEETPVKPADLLGVVQFLKQVSDVEVQEQEQLEMLEQLSQYYVEVTGLILEEQNTDQWSEISQVK
;
A
#
# COMPACT_ATOMS: atom_id res chain seq x y z
N MET A 1 58.61 -12.06 -18.11
CA MET A 1 57.44 -12.63 -18.79
C MET A 1 56.29 -12.69 -17.80
N VAL A 2 55.32 -11.79 -17.96
CA VAL A 2 54.13 -11.61 -17.12
C VAL A 2 52.96 -12.35 -17.78
N ARG A 3 52.16 -13.12 -17.03
CA ARG A 3 50.83 -13.60 -17.46
C ARG A 3 49.76 -12.95 -16.59
N ARG A 4 48.75 -12.42 -17.28
CA ARG A 4 47.69 -11.50 -16.82
C ARG A 4 46.56 -12.23 -16.07
N HIS A 5 46.02 -11.54 -15.08
CA HIS A 5 44.76 -11.82 -14.37
C HIS A 5 43.51 -11.53 -15.23
N PRO A 6 42.36 -12.13 -14.91
CA PRO A 6 41.10 -11.96 -15.64
C PRO A 6 40.36 -10.65 -15.28
N ARG A 7 39.52 -10.20 -16.23
CA ARG A 7 38.82 -8.89 -16.29
C ARG A 7 37.57 -8.77 -15.40
N PRO A 8 37.09 -7.54 -15.11
CA PRO A 8 36.03 -7.23 -14.14
C PRO A 8 34.62 -7.12 -14.77
N GLU A 9 34.22 -8.04 -15.66
CA GLU A 9 32.92 -7.97 -16.36
C GLU A 9 31.76 -8.63 -15.59
N TYR A 10 32.02 -9.25 -14.42
CA TYR A 10 31.02 -10.01 -13.66
C TYR A 10 30.34 -9.24 -12.50
N TRP A 11 30.72 -8.00 -12.22
CA TRP A 11 30.14 -7.22 -11.10
C TRP A 11 29.03 -6.25 -11.49
N PHE A 12 28.85 -5.98 -12.79
CA PHE A 12 27.83 -5.02 -13.27
C PHE A 12 26.47 -5.66 -13.59
N LEU A 13 26.40 -6.97 -13.86
CA LEU A 13 25.14 -7.68 -14.14
C LEU A 13 24.25 -7.89 -12.91
N SER A 14 24.80 -7.78 -11.70
CA SER A 14 24.04 -7.79 -10.44
C SER A 14 23.21 -6.51 -10.22
N PHE A 15 23.42 -5.45 -11.00
CA PHE A 15 22.71 -4.18 -10.86
C PHE A 15 21.36 -4.15 -11.61
N LEU A 16 21.16 -5.02 -12.62
CA LEU A 16 20.04 -4.91 -13.58
C LEU A 16 18.98 -6.02 -13.50
N ILE A 17 19.27 -7.17 -12.86
CA ILE A 17 18.30 -8.28 -12.79
C ILE A 17 17.75 -8.38 -11.36
N GLY A 18 16.93 -7.41 -10.99
CA GLY A 18 16.26 -7.38 -9.69
C GLY A 18 14.75 -7.12 -9.76
N SER A 19 14.24 -6.41 -10.78
CA SER A 19 12.87 -5.90 -10.76
C SER A 19 11.97 -6.57 -11.79
N LEU A 20 11.39 -7.71 -11.43
CA LEU A 20 10.19 -8.24 -12.08
C LEU A 20 9.33 -8.91 -10.99
N SER A 21 8.55 -8.09 -10.28
CA SER A 21 7.23 -8.42 -9.71
C SER A 21 6.83 -7.36 -8.67
N ARG A 22 6.18 -6.28 -9.10
CA ARG A 22 5.43 -5.38 -8.23
C ARG A 22 4.08 -5.13 -8.89
N GLU A 23 3.01 -5.42 -8.16
CA GLU A 23 1.64 -5.03 -8.52
C GLU A 23 0.92 -4.44 -7.31
N LEU A 24 0.06 -3.47 -7.66
CA LEU A 24 -0.49 -2.33 -6.90
C LEU A 24 -1.57 -2.65 -5.85
N LEU A 25 -1.68 -1.74 -4.88
CA LEU A 25 -2.90 -1.40 -4.12
C LEU A 25 -3.14 0.11 -4.27
N ASP A 26 -4.30 0.49 -4.80
CA ASP A 26 -4.67 1.89 -5.05
C ASP A 26 -4.62 2.77 -3.78
N PHE A 27 -3.91 3.90 -3.93
CA PHE A 27 -4.14 5.11 -3.16
C PHE A 27 -4.66 6.18 -4.14
N THR A 28 -5.93 6.54 -4.02
CA THR A 28 -6.42 7.80 -4.59
C THR A 28 -5.82 8.94 -3.79
N ALA A 29 -4.87 9.66 -4.40
CA ALA A 29 -4.48 10.99 -3.96
C ALA A 29 -5.70 11.90 -3.99
N LEU A 30 -6.07 12.45 -2.84
CA LEU A 30 -6.95 13.61 -2.75
C LEU A 30 -6.12 14.81 -3.21
N ALA A 31 -6.32 15.21 -4.47
CA ALA A 31 -5.94 16.53 -4.93
C ALA A 31 -6.96 17.53 -4.38
N ASP A 32 -6.51 18.48 -3.54
CA ASP A 32 -6.93 19.87 -3.69
C ASP A 32 -5.99 20.86 -3.00
N ASN A 33 -5.53 21.81 -3.82
CA ASN A 33 -5.12 23.18 -3.51
C ASN A 33 -4.40 23.46 -2.17
N HIS A 34 -3.07 23.36 -2.19
CA HIS A 34 -2.25 24.32 -1.47
C HIS A 34 -1.39 25.12 -2.44
N THR A 35 -1.79 26.38 -2.60
CA THR A 35 -1.04 27.48 -3.18
C THR A 35 0.43 27.42 -2.78
N SER A 36 1.30 27.35 -3.79
CA SER A 36 2.67 27.85 -3.82
C SER A 36 2.92 28.91 -2.73
N LYS A 37 3.52 28.50 -1.61
CA LYS A 37 4.19 29.41 -0.68
C LYS A 37 5.68 29.25 -0.91
N ASP A 38 6.30 30.38 -1.21
CA ASP A 38 7.73 30.57 -1.43
C ASP A 38 8.62 29.71 -0.51
N PHE A 39 9.55 29.00 -1.14
CA PHE A 39 10.68 28.32 -0.51
C PHE A 39 11.55 29.33 0.23
N GLY A 40 11.40 29.37 1.56
CA GLY A 40 12.16 30.25 2.45
C GLY A 40 12.42 29.66 3.84
N ALA A 41 12.40 28.33 4.00
CA ALA A 41 12.89 27.66 5.19
C ALA A 41 14.23 27.00 4.87
N ALA A 42 15.29 27.39 5.58
CA ALA A 42 16.61 26.76 5.43
C ALA A 42 16.47 25.25 5.63
N ALA A 43 16.93 24.46 4.65
CA ALA A 43 16.89 23.00 4.72
C ALA A 43 17.50 22.53 6.06
N ALA A 44 16.79 21.65 6.75
CA ALA A 44 17.13 21.12 8.07
C ALA A 44 18.30 20.12 7.99
N ILE A 45 19.48 20.62 7.61
CA ILE A 45 20.66 19.81 7.28
C ILE A 45 21.72 19.95 8.38
N ILE A 46 22.31 18.83 8.79
CA ILE A 46 23.57 18.81 9.55
C ILE A 46 24.67 18.20 8.72
N THR A 47 25.85 18.79 8.82
CA THR A 47 27.09 18.25 8.25
C THR A 47 28.06 17.90 9.37
N THR A 48 28.53 16.66 9.37
CA THR A 48 29.60 16.19 10.26
C THR A 48 30.95 16.19 9.53
N SER A 49 31.98 15.54 10.09
CA SER A 49 33.28 15.41 9.44
C SER A 49 33.19 14.66 8.11
N GLY A 50 32.40 13.58 8.04
CA GLY A 50 32.28 12.70 6.86
C GLY A 50 30.88 12.56 6.26
N ASP A 51 29.84 13.06 6.92
CA ASP A 51 28.45 12.72 6.57
C ASP A 51 27.54 13.95 6.59
N VAL A 52 26.43 13.87 5.85
CA VAL A 52 25.39 14.91 5.78
C VAL A 52 24.05 14.25 6.07
N TYR A 53 23.28 14.86 6.96
CA TYR A 53 21.97 14.39 7.39
C TYR A 53 20.93 15.43 7.05
N GLU A 54 19.93 15.06 6.24
CA GLU A 54 18.83 15.92 5.80
C GLU A 54 17.52 15.41 6.43
N TYR A 55 16.88 16.26 7.23
CA TYR A 55 15.56 15.95 7.78
C TYR A 55 14.46 16.26 6.77
N VAL A 56 13.54 15.30 6.59
CA VAL A 56 12.35 15.43 5.75
C VAL A 56 11.11 15.43 6.63
N ASP A 57 10.34 16.52 6.56
CA ASP A 57 9.17 16.77 7.42
C ASP A 57 7.87 16.15 6.90
N VAL A 58 7.84 15.69 5.65
CA VAL A 58 6.71 14.98 5.05
C VAL A 58 6.71 13.53 5.56
N PRO A 59 5.74 13.12 6.40
CA PRO A 59 5.72 11.77 6.94
C PRO A 59 5.33 10.76 5.85
N LEU A 60 6.14 9.71 5.70
CA LEU A 60 5.94 8.64 4.73
C LEU A 60 6.01 7.27 5.41
N ASP A 61 5.44 6.25 4.78
CA ASP A 61 5.72 4.87 5.18
C ASP A 61 7.17 4.50 4.88
N TRP A 62 7.67 3.42 5.48
CA TRP A 62 9.08 3.08 5.42
C TRP A 62 9.58 2.90 3.99
N TRP A 63 8.78 2.30 3.10
CA TRP A 63 9.18 2.05 1.71
C TRP A 63 9.28 3.34 0.92
N HIS A 64 8.31 4.23 1.07
CA HIS A 64 8.32 5.53 0.42
C HIS A 64 9.44 6.43 0.99
N ALA A 65 9.71 6.37 2.29
CA ALA A 65 10.82 7.06 2.92
C ALA A 65 12.18 6.55 2.40
N ASN A 66 12.38 5.24 2.35
CA ASN A 66 13.60 4.65 1.80
C ASN A 66 13.78 5.03 0.32
N ARG A 67 12.72 4.88 -0.48
CA ARG A 67 12.71 5.26 -1.90
C ARG A 67 13.02 6.73 -2.09
N HIS A 68 12.48 7.62 -1.25
CA HIS A 68 12.73 9.05 -1.29
C HIS A 68 14.22 9.37 -1.15
N CYS A 69 14.91 8.70 -0.23
CA CYS A 69 16.35 8.84 -0.03
C CYS A 69 17.14 8.23 -1.20
N GLU A 70 16.81 7.01 -1.63
CA GLU A 70 17.51 6.32 -2.73
C GLU A 70 17.41 7.06 -4.07
N GLN A 71 16.25 7.68 -4.36
CA GLN A 71 16.06 8.52 -5.54
C GLN A 71 16.92 9.79 -5.51
N ARG A 72 17.38 10.21 -4.33
CA ARG A 72 18.32 11.32 -4.15
C ARG A 72 19.77 10.88 -4.02
N PHE A 73 20.07 9.61 -4.31
CA PHE A 73 21.38 8.99 -4.06
C PHE A 73 21.83 9.10 -2.60
N ALA A 74 20.85 9.10 -1.69
CA ALA A 74 21.01 9.06 -0.25
C ALA A 74 20.60 7.68 0.27
N GLN A 75 20.88 7.44 1.55
CA GLN A 75 20.40 6.28 2.29
C GLN A 75 19.41 6.73 3.35
N LEU A 76 18.42 5.90 3.66
CA LEU A 76 17.62 6.14 4.85
C LEU A 76 18.52 6.01 6.09
N LEU A 77 18.29 6.84 7.11
CA LEU A 77 19.08 6.84 8.35
C LEU A 77 19.21 5.42 8.89
N PHE A 78 20.42 4.96 9.16
CA PHE A 78 20.69 3.66 9.78
C PHE A 78 21.23 3.84 11.20
N GLU A 79 21.43 2.75 11.93
CA GLU A 79 22.01 2.80 13.28
C GLU A 79 23.40 3.49 13.30
N LEU A 80 23.48 4.58 14.05
CA LEU A 80 24.67 5.42 14.18
C LEU A 80 25.48 5.09 15.44
N PRO A 81 26.81 5.31 15.44
CA PRO A 81 27.60 5.38 16.67
C PRO A 81 27.10 6.50 17.59
N ASP A 82 27.22 6.32 18.91
CA ASP A 82 26.71 7.25 19.94
C ASP A 82 27.09 8.72 19.72
N SER A 83 28.30 8.98 19.23
CA SER A 83 28.80 10.34 18.96
C SER A 83 28.04 11.06 17.84
N GLU A 84 27.61 10.32 16.82
CA GLU A 84 26.83 10.87 15.69
C GLU A 84 25.35 10.92 16.02
N LEU A 85 24.84 9.92 16.75
CA LEU A 85 23.47 9.87 17.23
C LEU A 85 23.11 11.11 18.07
N ALA A 86 24.04 11.60 18.91
CA ALA A 86 23.84 12.83 19.67
C ALA A 86 23.66 14.07 18.78
N SER A 87 24.40 14.13 17.67
CA SER A 87 24.33 15.25 16.72
C SER A 87 23.02 15.23 15.93
N VAL A 88 22.59 14.06 15.47
CA VAL A 88 21.32 13.86 14.76
C VAL A 88 20.13 14.06 15.71
N SER A 89 20.19 13.56 16.94
CA SER A 89 19.14 13.79 17.94
C SER A 89 18.98 15.28 18.25
N LYS A 90 20.08 16.03 18.28
CA LYS A 90 20.05 17.49 18.45
C LYS A 90 19.39 18.19 17.26
N LEU A 91 19.62 17.73 16.02
CA LEU A 91 18.95 18.22 14.81
C LEU A 91 17.45 18.06 14.89
N LEU A 92 17.00 16.85 15.23
CA LEU A 92 15.60 16.49 15.27
C LEU A 92 14.89 17.32 16.35
N ARG A 93 15.51 17.46 17.53
CA ARG A 93 14.98 18.31 18.61
C ARG A 93 14.94 19.80 18.24
N SER A 94 15.93 20.32 17.51
CA SER A 94 15.92 21.74 17.09
C SER A 94 14.79 22.06 16.12
N HIS A 95 14.27 21.06 15.42
CA HIS A 95 13.11 21.15 14.54
C HIS A 95 11.80 20.69 15.22
N GLN A 96 11.79 20.61 16.56
CA GLN A 96 10.64 20.20 17.36
C GLN A 96 10.12 18.78 17.07
N VAL A 97 10.95 17.92 16.50
CA VAL A 97 10.62 16.51 16.30
C VAL A 97 10.68 15.81 17.67
N GLN A 98 9.52 15.45 18.19
CA GLN A 98 9.36 14.65 19.41
C GLN A 98 8.90 13.21 19.11
N SER A 99 8.67 12.90 17.83
CA SER A 99 8.19 11.60 17.36
C SER A 99 9.33 10.66 17.00
N CYS A 100 8.97 9.43 16.61
CA CYS A 100 9.91 8.47 16.03
C CYS A 100 10.33 8.87 14.61
N VAL A 101 11.53 8.47 14.20
CA VAL A 101 12.01 8.53 12.80
C VAL A 101 12.39 7.15 12.30
N TRP A 102 12.26 6.91 11.00
CA TRP A 102 12.60 5.62 10.40
C TRP A 102 14.10 5.30 10.49
N LEU A 103 14.40 4.01 10.73
CA LEU A 103 15.75 3.44 10.61
C LEU A 103 15.82 2.37 9.51
N ASP A 104 16.95 2.35 8.81
CA ASP A 104 17.31 1.33 7.82
C ASP A 104 18.09 0.17 8.44
N GLU A 105 17.89 -1.03 7.90
CA GLU A 105 18.55 -2.28 8.30
C GLU A 105 19.60 -2.68 7.25
N ARG A 106 20.85 -2.28 7.46
CA ARG A 106 21.97 -2.49 6.50
C ARG A 106 22.21 -3.94 6.02
N GLU A 107 21.60 -4.95 6.64
CA GLU A 107 21.74 -6.38 6.28
C GLU A 107 20.53 -6.97 5.55
N ALA A 108 19.52 -6.19 5.18
CA ALA A 108 18.30 -6.67 4.51
C ALA A 108 18.43 -6.90 2.98
N PHE A 109 19.64 -7.08 2.45
CA PHE A 109 19.84 -7.56 1.07
C PHE A 109 19.28 -8.98 0.87
N LEU A 110 19.12 -9.74 1.95
CA LEU A 110 18.09 -10.77 1.99
C LEU A 110 16.76 -10.05 2.18
N ARG A 111 16.21 -9.57 1.05
CA ARG A 111 14.82 -9.13 0.91
C ARG A 111 13.99 -9.79 2.00
N LYS A 112 13.46 -9.01 2.95
CA LYS A 112 12.18 -9.37 3.55
C LYS A 112 11.21 -9.36 2.37
N HIS A 113 11.19 -10.46 1.62
CA HIS A 113 10.14 -10.70 0.68
C HIS A 113 8.90 -10.64 1.55
N LYS A 114 7.98 -9.71 1.26
CA LYS A 114 6.58 -9.80 1.67
C LYS A 114 6.25 -11.29 1.58
N GLN A 115 6.22 -12.01 2.70
CA GLN A 115 5.98 -13.44 2.68
C GLN A 115 4.50 -13.54 2.36
N ARG A 116 4.16 -13.43 1.07
CA ARG A 116 2.84 -13.68 0.52
C ARG A 116 2.58 -15.14 0.87
N ARG A 117 1.83 -15.33 1.94
CA ARG A 117 1.41 -16.66 2.33
C ARG A 117 0.36 -17.06 1.32
N ILE A 118 0.62 -18.17 0.63
CA ILE A 118 -0.42 -18.85 -0.11
C ILE A 118 -1.37 -19.37 0.96
N HIS A 119 -2.52 -18.70 1.10
CA HIS A 119 -3.58 -19.18 1.97
C HIS A 119 -4.56 -19.96 1.11
N THR A 120 -4.79 -21.20 1.52
CA THR A 120 -5.73 -22.08 0.85
C THR A 120 -6.94 -22.20 1.76
N ALA A 121 -8.07 -21.66 1.32
CA ALA A 121 -9.33 -21.76 2.03
C ALA A 121 -10.47 -22.11 1.08
N PRO A 122 -11.58 -22.64 1.60
CA PRO A 122 -12.82 -22.78 0.85
C PRO A 122 -13.36 -21.42 0.43
N ILE A 123 -13.58 -21.26 -0.87
CA ILE A 123 -14.26 -20.11 -1.46
C ILE A 123 -15.70 -20.51 -1.74
N LEU A 124 -16.64 -19.72 -1.22
CA LEU A 124 -18.05 -19.85 -1.55
C LEU A 124 -18.40 -18.94 -2.72
N VAL A 125 -19.04 -19.51 -3.73
CA VAL A 125 -19.38 -18.85 -4.99
C VAL A 125 -20.90 -18.72 -5.09
N PHE A 126 -21.40 -17.48 -5.02
CA PHE A 126 -22.83 -17.19 -5.01
C PHE A 126 -23.42 -16.86 -6.38
N ARG A 127 -22.63 -16.31 -7.33
CA ARG A 127 -22.95 -16.00 -8.75
C ARG A 127 -24.44 -15.93 -9.13
N ASN A 128 -24.92 -14.81 -9.62
CA ASN A 128 -26.34 -14.57 -9.90
C ASN A 128 -27.17 -14.58 -8.61
N LYS A 129 -27.95 -13.52 -8.44
CA LYS A 129 -28.87 -13.35 -7.32
C LYS A 129 -29.96 -14.43 -7.36
N THR A 130 -30.25 -15.04 -6.21
CA THR A 130 -31.29 -16.08 -6.02
C THR A 130 -31.76 -16.02 -4.57
N ASP A 131 -32.95 -16.52 -4.26
CA ASP A 131 -33.46 -16.68 -2.89
C ASP A 131 -33.08 -18.02 -2.24
N THR A 132 -32.30 -18.86 -2.93
CA THR A 132 -31.97 -20.23 -2.48
C THR A 132 -30.51 -20.43 -2.08
N LYS A 133 -29.61 -19.54 -2.50
CA LYS A 133 -28.17 -19.66 -2.20
C LYS A 133 -27.83 -19.02 -0.88
N TYR A 134 -27.61 -19.83 0.14
CA TYR A 134 -27.17 -19.35 1.45
C TYR A 134 -26.20 -20.32 2.09
N VAL A 135 -25.41 -19.81 3.02
CA VAL A 135 -24.59 -20.66 3.90
C VAL A 135 -24.85 -20.28 5.33
N LYS A 136 -25.11 -21.27 6.17
CA LYS A 136 -25.33 -21.09 7.60
C LYS A 136 -24.04 -21.36 8.37
N VAL A 137 -23.65 -20.42 9.20
CA VAL A 137 -22.46 -20.53 10.04
C VAL A 137 -22.78 -21.37 11.27
N LEU A 138 -21.97 -22.41 11.52
CA LEU A 138 -22.13 -23.34 12.64
C LEU A 138 -21.27 -22.90 13.82
N ALA A 139 -21.78 -21.93 14.58
CA ALA A 139 -21.16 -21.46 15.81
C ALA A 139 -22.21 -21.12 16.88
N ASN A 140 -21.82 -21.23 18.15
CA ASN A 140 -22.62 -20.76 19.26
C ASN A 140 -22.27 -19.29 19.55
N PHE A 141 -23.07 -18.36 19.02
CA PHE A 141 -22.86 -16.93 19.22
C PHE A 141 -23.28 -16.50 20.64
N PRO A 142 -22.35 -15.98 21.47
CA PRO A 142 -22.67 -15.45 22.79
C PRO A 142 -23.26 -14.03 22.66
N VAL A 143 -23.63 -13.42 23.78
CA VAL A 143 -24.02 -12.00 23.80
C VAL A 143 -22.79 -11.17 23.41
N MET A 144 -22.92 -10.32 22.39
CA MET A 144 -21.82 -9.55 21.80
C MET A 144 -21.99 -8.05 22.13
N PRO A 145 -21.39 -7.56 23.23
CA PRO A 145 -21.33 -6.11 23.50
C PRO A 145 -20.40 -5.39 22.53
N ALA A 146 -19.52 -6.13 21.85
CA ALA A 146 -18.72 -5.69 20.73
C ALA A 146 -18.53 -6.84 19.76
N VAL A 147 -18.35 -6.52 18.48
CA VAL A 147 -18.13 -7.49 17.41
C VAL A 147 -17.18 -6.95 16.36
N THR A 148 -16.35 -7.83 15.82
CA THR A 148 -15.62 -7.61 14.56
C THR A 148 -15.94 -8.77 13.62
N VAL A 149 -16.26 -8.47 12.36
CA VAL A 149 -16.34 -9.47 11.29
C VAL A 149 -15.37 -9.07 10.20
N CYS A 150 -14.48 -9.97 9.80
CA CYS A 150 -13.58 -9.78 8.68
C CYS A 150 -13.76 -10.89 7.66
N ALA A 151 -13.63 -10.59 6.37
CA ALA A 151 -13.62 -11.59 5.31
C ALA A 151 -12.90 -11.07 4.05
N HIS A 152 -12.56 -11.98 3.15
CA HIS A 152 -12.19 -11.64 1.78
C HIS A 152 -13.42 -11.79 0.88
N ILE A 153 -13.64 -10.80 0.00
CA ILE A 153 -14.79 -10.73 -0.89
C ILE A 153 -14.35 -10.36 -2.30
N GLN A 154 -14.94 -11.01 -3.30
CA GLN A 154 -14.87 -10.60 -4.70
C GLN A 154 -16.29 -10.24 -5.13
N TRP A 155 -16.50 -8.97 -5.44
CA TRP A 155 -17.83 -8.44 -5.76
C TRP A 155 -18.21 -8.72 -7.23
N ASP A 156 -19.46 -9.11 -7.47
CA ASP A 156 -19.99 -9.24 -8.84
C ASP A 156 -20.45 -7.88 -9.39
N ASN A 157 -19.80 -7.41 -10.45
CA ASN A 157 -20.06 -6.09 -11.06
C ASN A 157 -21.24 -6.08 -12.05
N LYS A 158 -21.94 -7.21 -12.24
CA LYS A 158 -23.05 -7.32 -13.20
C LYS A 158 -24.37 -6.73 -12.72
N THR A 159 -24.49 -6.42 -11.43
CA THR A 159 -25.74 -5.92 -10.84
C THR A 159 -25.45 -4.79 -9.86
N GLN A 160 -26.32 -3.78 -9.87
CA GLN A 160 -26.31 -2.65 -8.94
C GLN A 160 -27.36 -2.80 -7.83
N GLU A 161 -28.08 -3.94 -7.79
CA GLU A 161 -29.06 -4.19 -6.73
C GLU A 161 -28.38 -4.40 -5.37
N ILE A 162 -29.08 -3.98 -4.31
CA ILE A 162 -28.63 -4.19 -2.92
C ILE A 162 -28.40 -5.68 -2.68
N SER A 163 -27.29 -5.99 -2.03
CA SER A 163 -26.82 -7.33 -1.76
C SER A 163 -26.49 -7.47 -0.28
N THR A 164 -26.95 -8.54 0.35
CA THR A 164 -26.70 -8.83 1.77
C THR A 164 -25.57 -9.83 1.90
N ILE A 165 -24.40 -9.37 2.33
CA ILE A 165 -23.20 -10.19 2.45
C ILE A 165 -23.38 -11.20 3.59
N PHE A 166 -23.84 -10.72 4.74
CA PHE A 166 -24.28 -11.58 5.83
C PHE A 166 -25.44 -10.95 6.61
N SER A 167 -26.22 -11.81 7.24
CA SER A 167 -27.30 -11.49 8.17
C SER A 167 -27.21 -12.39 9.39
N TYR A 168 -27.27 -11.81 10.57
CA TYR A 168 -27.45 -12.48 11.84
C TYR A 168 -28.81 -12.09 12.41
N ALA A 169 -29.64 -13.08 12.69
CA ALA A 169 -30.98 -12.92 13.23
C ALA A 169 -31.14 -13.68 14.53
N VAL A 170 -31.85 -13.10 15.50
CA VAL A 170 -32.23 -13.77 16.76
C VAL A 170 -33.75 -13.90 16.84
N PRO A 171 -34.30 -14.84 17.64
CA PRO A 171 -35.74 -14.98 17.80
C PRO A 171 -36.45 -13.69 18.25
N ALA A 172 -35.75 -12.84 19.01
CA ALA A 172 -36.29 -11.58 19.51
C ALA A 172 -36.31 -10.47 18.45
N PHE A 173 -35.41 -10.52 17.46
CA PHE A 173 -35.22 -9.45 16.49
C PHE A 173 -34.48 -9.98 15.25
N ILE A 174 -35.13 -9.86 14.09
CA ILE A 174 -34.62 -10.48 12.86
C ILE A 174 -33.42 -9.71 12.28
N ASN A 175 -33.49 -8.37 12.22
CA ASN A 175 -32.43 -7.53 11.66
C ASN A 175 -31.37 -7.19 12.71
N GLU A 176 -30.88 -8.20 13.42
CA GLU A 176 -30.05 -8.01 14.60
C GLU A 176 -28.67 -7.48 14.25
N PHE A 177 -27.99 -8.10 13.27
CA PHE A 177 -26.72 -7.60 12.77
C PHE A 177 -26.50 -8.00 11.31
N GLN A 178 -26.29 -7.04 10.40
CA GLN A 178 -26.15 -7.31 8.97
C GLN A 178 -25.10 -6.41 8.33
N LEU A 179 -24.55 -6.88 7.21
CA LEU A 179 -23.76 -6.08 6.29
C LEU A 179 -24.38 -6.17 4.89
N ARG A 180 -24.80 -5.02 4.37
CA ARG A 180 -25.35 -4.88 3.02
C ARG A 180 -24.47 -3.98 2.17
N GLY A 181 -24.54 -4.14 0.86
CA GLY A 181 -23.87 -3.25 -0.08
C GLY A 181 -24.44 -3.28 -1.48
N PHE A 182 -24.00 -2.33 -2.31
CA PHE A 182 -24.32 -2.25 -3.73
C PHE A 182 -23.22 -1.49 -4.47
N VAL A 183 -23.23 -1.53 -5.81
CA VAL A 183 -22.33 -0.73 -6.66
C VAL A 183 -23.03 0.57 -7.03
N ASP A 184 -22.41 1.71 -6.71
CA ASP A 184 -22.93 3.02 -7.09
C ASP A 184 -22.67 3.37 -8.57
N GLU A 185 -23.15 4.53 -8.99
CA GLU A 185 -22.98 5.03 -10.36
C GLU A 185 -21.51 5.38 -10.67
N GLU A 186 -20.71 5.68 -9.64
CA GLU A 186 -19.28 5.97 -9.74
C GLU A 186 -18.39 4.70 -9.78
N GLY A 187 -18.99 3.51 -9.72
CA GLY A 187 -18.28 2.22 -9.77
C GLY A 187 -17.60 1.85 -8.45
N PHE A 188 -18.04 2.38 -7.32
CA PHE A 188 -17.63 1.94 -5.99
C PHE A 188 -18.63 0.98 -5.38
N VAL A 189 -18.11 -0.05 -4.72
CA VAL A 189 -18.89 -0.86 -3.80
C VAL A 189 -19.08 -0.06 -2.51
N ARG A 190 -20.33 0.17 -2.12
CA ARG A 190 -20.71 0.84 -0.88
C ARG A 190 -21.25 -0.16 0.13
N PHE A 191 -20.84 -0.04 1.38
CA PHE A 191 -21.37 -0.86 2.49
C PHE A 191 -22.19 -0.03 3.48
N ALA A 192 -23.16 -0.69 4.10
CA ALA A 192 -23.88 -0.23 5.28
C ALA A 192 -23.94 -1.34 6.33
N ILE A 193 -23.60 -1.00 7.57
CA ILE A 193 -23.75 -1.87 8.74
C ILE A 193 -25.15 -1.62 9.32
N ILE A 194 -25.82 -2.71 9.66
CA ILE A 194 -27.14 -2.67 10.30
C ILE A 194 -27.02 -3.35 11.66
N VAL A 195 -27.44 -2.67 12.72
CA VAL A 195 -27.46 -3.22 14.09
C VAL A 195 -28.80 -2.89 14.73
N HIS A 196 -29.50 -3.91 15.22
CA HIS A 196 -30.87 -3.81 15.74
C HIS A 196 -31.80 -3.03 14.79
N GLY A 197 -31.67 -3.25 13.48
CA GLY A 197 -32.47 -2.59 12.45
C GLY A 197 -32.13 -1.12 12.20
N HIS A 198 -31.12 -0.56 12.87
CA HIS A 198 -30.60 0.77 12.57
C HIS A 198 -29.48 0.69 11.54
N HIS A 199 -29.55 1.55 10.52
CA HIS A 199 -28.62 1.54 9.38
C HIS A 199 -27.57 2.63 9.51
N SER A 200 -26.31 2.31 9.22
CA SER A 200 -25.33 3.32 8.83
C SER A 200 -25.65 3.84 7.41
N PRO A 201 -25.15 5.01 7.02
CA PRO A 201 -25.13 5.41 5.62
C PRO A 201 -24.37 4.38 4.76
N TYR A 202 -24.72 4.28 3.49
CA TYR A 202 -23.95 3.54 2.50
C TYR A 202 -22.71 4.35 2.09
N LEU A 203 -21.53 3.85 2.45
CA LEU A 203 -20.26 4.56 2.26
C LEU A 203 -19.34 3.79 1.31
N PRO A 204 -18.57 4.49 0.46
CA PRO A 204 -17.67 3.83 -0.50
C PRO A 204 -16.54 3.11 0.22
N VAL A 205 -16.26 1.87 -0.20
CA VAL A 205 -15.33 0.96 0.48
C VAL A 205 -14.16 0.59 -0.43
N PHE A 206 -14.45 0.09 -1.63
CA PHE A 206 -13.49 -0.25 -2.68
C PHE A 206 -14.13 -0.15 -4.08
N ARG A 207 -13.33 -0.19 -5.14
CA ARG A 207 -13.80 -0.15 -6.53
C ARG A 207 -14.44 -1.47 -6.92
N SER A 208 -15.46 -1.45 -7.79
CA SER A 208 -16.03 -2.67 -8.37
C SER A 208 -15.18 -3.14 -9.55
N ASP A 209 -13.93 -3.53 -9.26
CA ASP A 209 -12.91 -3.93 -10.24
C ASP A 209 -12.89 -5.46 -10.52
N GLY A 210 -13.73 -6.21 -9.82
CA GLY A 210 -13.79 -7.66 -9.93
C GLY A 210 -12.63 -8.39 -9.23
N GLN A 211 -11.83 -7.71 -8.43
CA GLN A 211 -10.72 -8.28 -7.65
C GLN A 211 -11.16 -8.68 -6.24
N TRP A 212 -10.28 -9.41 -5.55
CA TRP A 212 -10.45 -9.74 -4.14
C TRP A 212 -10.09 -8.54 -3.26
N HIS A 213 -11.01 -8.17 -2.38
CA HIS A 213 -10.78 -7.18 -1.32
C HIS A 213 -10.94 -7.82 0.05
N HIS A 214 -10.14 -7.37 1.01
CA HIS A 214 -10.37 -7.69 2.40
C HIS A 214 -11.27 -6.61 3.01
N PHE A 215 -12.30 -6.99 3.75
CA PHE A 215 -13.07 -6.04 4.55
C PHE A 215 -13.13 -6.47 6.01
N CYS A 216 -13.23 -5.50 6.89
CA CYS A 216 -13.70 -5.73 8.26
C CYS A 216 -14.77 -4.72 8.64
N VAL A 217 -15.74 -5.13 9.44
CA VAL A 217 -16.68 -4.24 10.10
C VAL A 217 -16.61 -4.44 11.60
N THR A 218 -16.64 -3.34 12.35
CA THR A 218 -16.65 -3.35 13.80
C THR A 218 -17.86 -2.61 14.33
N TRP A 219 -18.38 -3.07 15.46
CA TRP A 219 -19.40 -2.37 16.23
C TRP A 219 -19.21 -2.63 17.71
N GLN A 220 -19.50 -1.64 18.55
CA GLN A 220 -19.59 -1.82 20.00
C GLN A 220 -20.76 -1.04 20.60
N GLN A 221 -21.36 -1.63 21.63
CA GLN A 221 -22.49 -1.11 22.39
C GLN A 221 -22.16 0.27 22.98
N GLN A 222 -20.92 0.53 23.39
CA GLN A 222 -20.55 1.84 23.90
C GLN A 222 -20.72 2.92 22.82
N ASN A 223 -21.73 3.77 23.00
CA ASN A 223 -22.17 4.81 22.07
C ASN A 223 -22.56 4.32 20.66
N GLY A 224 -22.79 3.01 20.45
CA GLY A 224 -23.05 2.45 19.12
C GLY A 224 -21.97 2.82 18.11
N THR A 225 -20.71 2.72 18.53
CA THR A 225 -19.56 3.10 17.69
C THR A 225 -19.24 1.99 16.72
N TRP A 226 -19.00 2.35 15.47
CA TRP A 226 -18.78 1.40 14.38
C TRP A 226 -17.71 1.91 13.42
N ALA A 227 -17.09 0.97 12.71
CA ALA A 227 -16.16 1.29 11.64
C ALA A 227 -16.21 0.24 10.52
N ILE A 228 -15.92 0.69 9.29
CA ILE A 228 -15.75 -0.15 8.11
C ILE A 228 -14.30 0.01 7.65
N TYR A 229 -13.65 -1.12 7.42
CA TYR A 229 -12.29 -1.22 6.91
C TYR A 229 -12.32 -1.93 5.57
N ALA A 230 -11.48 -1.49 4.65
CA ALA A 230 -11.19 -2.20 3.41
C ALA A 230 -9.70 -2.19 3.16
N ASP A 231 -9.19 -3.35 2.77
CA ASP A 231 -7.79 -3.57 2.47
C ASP A 231 -6.90 -3.08 3.61
N GLY A 232 -7.38 -3.36 4.84
CA GLY A 232 -6.72 -3.06 6.10
C GLY A 232 -6.80 -1.61 6.56
N LYS A 233 -7.27 -0.71 5.69
CA LYS A 233 -7.45 0.72 5.98
C LYS A 233 -8.86 1.02 6.44
N LYS A 234 -8.99 1.90 7.44
CA LYS A 234 -10.29 2.43 7.87
C LYS A 234 -10.88 3.32 6.76
N LYS A 235 -12.08 2.98 6.28
CA LYS A 235 -12.81 3.73 5.25
C LYS A 235 -13.88 4.64 5.85
N ALA A 236 -14.51 4.19 6.92
CA ALA A 236 -15.57 4.92 7.59
C ALA A 236 -15.63 4.57 9.06
N SER A 237 -16.08 5.53 9.87
CA SER A 237 -16.45 5.30 11.26
C SER A 237 -17.40 6.38 11.76
N ALA A 238 -18.30 6.02 12.66
CA ALA A 238 -19.11 6.99 13.39
C ALA A 238 -19.57 6.40 14.73
N ALA A 239 -20.42 7.16 15.43
CA ALA A 239 -21.12 6.74 16.63
C ALA A 239 -22.64 6.84 16.41
N GLY A 240 -23.43 6.33 17.35
CA GLY A 240 -24.88 6.44 17.37
C GLY A 240 -25.61 5.37 16.58
N LEU A 241 -24.94 4.30 16.12
CA LEU A 241 -25.59 3.14 15.51
C LEU A 241 -26.12 2.22 16.61
N CYS A 242 -27.11 2.68 17.34
CA CYS A 242 -27.75 1.96 18.44
C CYS A 242 -29.20 2.42 18.59
N ALA A 243 -30.02 1.60 19.27
CA ALA A 243 -31.40 1.96 19.56
C ALA A 243 -31.50 3.28 20.33
N THR A 244 -32.35 4.19 19.82
CA THR A 244 -32.67 5.47 20.48
C THR A 244 -33.85 5.26 21.43
N GLY A 245 -33.60 5.29 22.74
CA GLY A 245 -34.63 5.19 23.78
C GLY A 245 -34.26 4.18 24.89
N PRO A 246 -34.88 4.23 26.08
CA PRO A 246 -34.57 3.30 27.17
C PRO A 246 -35.07 1.86 26.93
N PRO A 247 -34.25 0.83 27.25
CA PRO A 247 -32.85 0.95 27.66
C PRO A 247 -31.97 1.23 26.42
N ALA A 248 -31.20 2.32 26.50
CA ALA A 248 -30.32 2.79 25.43
C ALA A 248 -29.12 1.84 25.29
N SER A 249 -28.75 1.60 24.03
CA SER A 249 -27.69 0.70 23.56
C SER A 249 -27.73 -0.71 24.16
N GLN A 250 -28.25 -1.66 23.41
CA GLN A 250 -28.27 -3.08 23.76
C GLN A 250 -27.10 -3.77 23.07
N ALA A 251 -26.55 -4.82 23.70
CA ALA A 251 -25.60 -5.71 23.05
C ALA A 251 -26.33 -6.54 21.98
N ILE A 252 -25.61 -6.97 20.94
CA ILE A 252 -26.16 -7.96 20.01
C ILE A 252 -26.45 -9.25 20.79
N TYR A 253 -27.67 -9.74 20.65
CA TYR A 253 -28.16 -10.89 21.39
C TYR A 253 -27.52 -12.21 20.94
N ASP A 254 -27.52 -13.17 21.85
CA ASP A 254 -26.98 -14.51 21.66
C ASP A 254 -27.93 -15.45 20.90
N HIS A 255 -27.43 -16.66 20.62
CA HIS A 255 -28.21 -17.78 20.09
C HIS A 255 -28.94 -17.50 18.77
N GLY A 256 -28.43 -16.56 17.97
CA GLY A 256 -28.97 -16.26 16.65
C GLY A 256 -28.47 -17.20 15.55
N THR A 257 -29.14 -17.11 14.40
CA THR A 257 -28.77 -17.79 13.16
C THR A 257 -28.03 -16.83 12.26
N PHE A 258 -26.76 -17.13 11.98
CA PHE A 258 -25.90 -16.36 11.07
C PHE A 258 -25.93 -16.98 9.67
N ILE A 259 -26.38 -16.21 8.70
CA ILE A 259 -26.49 -16.57 7.28
C ILE A 259 -25.57 -15.68 6.45
N ILE A 260 -24.84 -16.31 5.53
CA ILE A 260 -24.04 -15.64 4.50
C ILE A 260 -24.84 -15.67 3.19
N GLY A 261 -24.88 -14.52 2.51
CA GLY A 261 -25.40 -14.36 1.16
C GLY A 261 -26.90 -14.06 1.04
N GLN A 262 -27.64 -13.98 2.15
CA GLN A 262 -29.06 -13.67 2.15
C GLN A 262 -29.45 -12.71 3.28
N ASP A 263 -30.49 -11.92 3.01
CA ASP A 263 -31.22 -11.16 4.00
C ASP A 263 -32.27 -12.04 4.68
N GLN A 264 -32.27 -12.11 6.01
CA GLN A 264 -33.27 -12.86 6.76
C GLN A 264 -34.48 -11.97 7.03
N ASP A 265 -35.66 -12.34 6.54
CA ASP A 265 -36.94 -11.76 6.99
C ASP A 265 -37.60 -12.60 8.10
N SER A 266 -37.04 -13.77 8.36
CA SER A 266 -37.40 -14.67 9.44
C SER A 266 -36.16 -15.43 9.90
N LEU A 267 -36.21 -16.06 11.08
CA LEU A 267 -35.05 -16.76 11.63
C LEU A 267 -34.61 -17.89 10.69
N GLY A 268 -33.52 -17.65 9.96
CA GLY A 268 -32.95 -18.61 9.00
C GLY A 268 -33.70 -18.78 7.67
N GLY A 269 -34.59 -17.86 7.28
CA GLY A 269 -35.36 -18.03 6.04
C GLY A 269 -36.13 -16.79 5.56
N THR A 270 -37.07 -17.00 4.63
CA THR A 270 -37.82 -15.94 3.93
C THR A 270 -36.89 -15.01 3.14
N PHE A 271 -36.01 -15.63 2.35
CA PHE A 271 -35.04 -14.92 1.54
C PHE A 271 -35.69 -14.31 0.29
N LYS A 272 -35.10 -13.22 -0.23
CA LYS A 272 -35.54 -12.60 -1.49
C LYS A 272 -34.38 -12.47 -2.45
N GLU A 273 -34.61 -12.86 -3.70
CA GLU A 273 -33.63 -12.79 -4.78
C GLU A 273 -32.97 -11.40 -4.87
N LYS A 274 -33.77 -10.32 -4.86
CA LYS A 274 -33.27 -8.95 -5.00
C LYS A 274 -32.34 -8.48 -3.89
N GLU A 275 -32.34 -9.15 -2.73
CA GLU A 275 -31.54 -8.79 -1.56
C GLU A 275 -30.35 -9.75 -1.35
N SER A 276 -30.24 -10.79 -2.17
CA SER A 276 -29.20 -11.81 -2.10
C SER A 276 -27.83 -11.31 -2.59
N PHE A 277 -26.76 -11.89 -2.08
CA PHE A 277 -25.41 -11.58 -2.52
C PHE A 277 -25.08 -12.23 -3.86
N SER A 278 -24.37 -11.49 -4.72
CA SER A 278 -23.69 -12.04 -5.90
C SER A 278 -22.21 -11.71 -5.83
N GLY A 279 -21.36 -12.73 -5.91
CA GLY A 279 -19.92 -12.63 -5.77
C GLY A 279 -19.33 -13.89 -5.14
N ASN A 280 -18.10 -13.77 -4.67
CA ASN A 280 -17.39 -14.82 -3.95
C ASN A 280 -16.95 -14.32 -2.57
N ILE A 281 -16.92 -15.23 -1.60
CA ILE A 281 -16.48 -14.91 -0.23
C ILE A 281 -15.64 -16.06 0.34
N THR A 282 -14.63 -15.71 1.13
CA THR A 282 -13.77 -16.66 1.83
C THR A 282 -13.24 -16.04 3.12
N ASP A 283 -12.75 -16.89 4.01
CA ASP A 283 -12.02 -16.50 5.23
C ASP A 283 -12.82 -15.52 6.11
N LEU A 284 -14.13 -15.74 6.23
CA LEU A 284 -14.98 -14.98 7.14
C LEU A 284 -14.73 -15.43 8.57
N ASN A 285 -14.37 -14.50 9.43
CA ASN A 285 -14.06 -14.73 10.83
C ASN A 285 -14.81 -13.71 11.70
N VAL A 286 -15.24 -14.13 12.90
CA VAL A 286 -16.04 -13.30 13.83
C VAL A 286 -15.40 -13.29 15.21
N TRP A 287 -15.21 -12.10 15.79
CA TRP A 287 -14.67 -11.89 17.13
C TRP A 287 -15.66 -11.18 18.05
N ARG A 288 -15.62 -11.47 19.35
CA ARG A 288 -16.45 -10.84 20.40
C ARG A 288 -15.91 -9.49 20.91
N ARG A 289 -15.09 -8.82 20.10
CA ARG A 289 -14.43 -7.55 20.46
C ARG A 289 -14.17 -6.71 19.22
N VAL A 290 -13.85 -5.44 19.45
CA VAL A 290 -13.27 -4.57 18.42
C VAL A 290 -11.78 -4.92 18.25
N LEU A 291 -11.38 -5.27 17.03
CA LEU A 291 -9.97 -5.40 16.67
C LEU A 291 -9.35 -4.01 16.45
N SER A 292 -8.09 -3.83 16.84
CA SER A 292 -7.32 -2.63 16.50
C SER A 292 -6.96 -2.60 15.01
N GLU A 293 -6.58 -1.43 14.49
CA GLU A 293 -6.16 -1.30 13.08
C GLU A 293 -4.99 -2.24 12.75
N GLU A 294 -4.01 -2.35 13.65
CA GLU A 294 -2.88 -3.28 13.52
C GLU A 294 -3.35 -4.75 13.48
N GLN A 295 -4.32 -5.11 14.32
CA GLN A 295 -4.89 -6.45 14.33
C GLN A 295 -5.68 -6.75 13.04
N ILE A 296 -6.41 -5.76 12.51
CA ILE A 296 -7.14 -5.86 11.25
C ILE A 296 -6.18 -6.07 10.08
N GLU A 297 -5.07 -5.34 10.05
CA GLU A 297 -4.05 -5.54 9.01
C GLU A 297 -3.37 -6.93 9.16
N ARG A 298 -3.15 -7.42 10.37
CA ARG A 298 -2.68 -8.81 10.57
C ARG A 298 -3.68 -9.85 10.05
N VAL A 299 -4.96 -9.66 10.30
CA VAL A 299 -6.02 -10.55 9.80
C VAL A 299 -6.08 -10.52 8.27
N ARG A 300 -5.99 -9.32 7.66
CA ARG A 300 -5.84 -9.17 6.21
C ARG A 300 -4.68 -9.98 5.66
N SER A 301 -3.58 -10.09 6.41
CA SER A 301 -2.43 -10.93 6.07
C SER A 301 -2.61 -12.42 6.35
N CYS A 302 -3.86 -12.89 6.48
CA CYS A 302 -4.24 -14.26 6.80
C CYS A 302 -3.56 -14.80 8.07
N CYS A 303 -3.28 -13.90 9.01
CA CYS A 303 -2.84 -14.25 10.36
C CYS A 303 -4.06 -14.19 11.28
N LEU A 304 -4.63 -15.36 11.57
CA LEU A 304 -5.76 -15.49 12.49
C LEU A 304 -5.35 -15.05 13.91
N ILE A 305 -6.28 -14.39 14.60
CA ILE A 305 -6.11 -13.97 16.00
C ILE A 305 -7.10 -14.77 16.84
N ASP A 306 -6.61 -15.68 17.69
CA ASP A 306 -7.49 -16.58 18.44
C ASP A 306 -8.20 -15.89 19.63
N HIS A 307 -7.66 -14.76 20.11
CA HIS A 307 -8.20 -14.08 21.29
C HIS A 307 -9.61 -13.54 21.04
N GLU A 308 -10.59 -14.12 21.74
CA GLU A 308 -12.04 -13.85 21.62
C GLU A 308 -12.61 -14.08 20.22
N LEU A 309 -12.01 -15.02 19.47
CA LEU A 309 -12.60 -15.55 18.23
C LEU A 309 -13.85 -16.38 18.57
N ILE A 310 -14.99 -16.02 17.98
CA ILE A 310 -16.26 -16.75 18.11
C ILE A 310 -16.36 -17.79 16.98
N PHE A 311 -16.00 -17.39 15.77
CA PHE A 311 -16.09 -18.22 14.58
C PHE A 311 -14.84 -18.06 13.72
N GLY A 312 -14.23 -19.19 13.40
CA GLY A 312 -13.14 -19.30 12.43
C GLY A 312 -13.61 -19.99 11.15
N TRP A 313 -13.20 -19.48 10.00
CA TRP A 313 -13.55 -20.05 8.70
C TRP A 313 -13.00 -21.47 8.52
N GLY A 314 -13.86 -22.39 8.06
CA GLY A 314 -13.49 -23.76 7.73
C GLY A 314 -14.66 -24.52 7.11
N SER A 315 -14.38 -25.51 6.26
CA SER A 315 -15.45 -26.27 5.58
C SER A 315 -16.38 -27.02 6.56
N TYR A 316 -15.84 -27.48 7.69
CA TYR A 316 -16.62 -28.18 8.73
C TYR A 316 -17.38 -27.23 9.68
N THR A 317 -17.18 -25.93 9.57
CA THR A 317 -17.86 -24.92 10.40
C THR A 317 -19.02 -24.25 9.66
N LEU A 318 -19.39 -24.76 8.48
CA LEU A 318 -20.41 -24.23 7.59
C LEU A 318 -21.43 -25.32 7.20
N GLU A 319 -22.70 -24.95 7.18
CA GLU A 319 -23.79 -25.70 6.54
C GLU A 319 -24.10 -25.01 5.19
N ILE A 320 -23.54 -25.57 4.13
CA ILE A 320 -23.58 -25.00 2.76
C ILE A 320 -24.78 -25.57 2.01
N GLU A 321 -25.69 -24.72 1.53
CA GLU A 321 -26.77 -25.18 0.64
C GLU A 321 -26.21 -25.76 -0.66
N PRO A 322 -26.79 -26.85 -1.22
CA PRO A 322 -26.32 -27.45 -2.47
C PRO A 322 -26.28 -26.51 -3.68
N THR A 323 -27.00 -25.38 -3.64
CA THR A 323 -27.01 -24.38 -4.72
C THR A 323 -25.79 -23.45 -4.68
N VAL A 324 -25.04 -23.43 -3.58
CA VAL A 324 -23.79 -22.68 -3.42
C VAL A 324 -22.63 -23.57 -3.82
N GLN A 325 -21.78 -23.07 -4.72
CA GLN A 325 -20.58 -23.81 -5.12
C GLN A 325 -19.44 -23.50 -4.14
N GLU A 326 -18.84 -24.55 -3.59
CA GLU A 326 -17.60 -24.47 -2.82
C GLU A 326 -16.42 -24.83 -3.73
N VAL A 327 -15.41 -23.97 -3.78
CA VAL A 327 -14.16 -24.21 -4.53
C VAL A 327 -12.99 -23.94 -3.60
N THR A 328 -12.06 -24.88 -3.49
CA THR A 328 -10.79 -24.60 -2.82
C THR A 328 -9.83 -23.97 -3.82
N ALA A 329 -9.39 -22.75 -3.56
CA ALA A 329 -8.34 -22.12 -4.37
C ALA A 329 -7.30 -21.42 -3.48
N PRO A 330 -6.03 -21.41 -3.90
CA PRO A 330 -5.03 -20.56 -3.27
C PRO A 330 -5.32 -19.10 -3.63
N PHE A 331 -5.35 -18.23 -2.63
CA PHE A 331 -5.26 -16.79 -2.86
C PHE A 331 -4.08 -16.20 -2.07
N LEU A 332 -3.51 -15.13 -2.61
CA LEU A 332 -2.33 -14.48 -2.07
C LEU A 332 -2.76 -13.49 -0.99
N CYS A 333 -2.44 -13.79 0.25
CA CYS A 333 -2.63 -12.81 1.31
C CYS A 333 -1.54 -11.75 1.21
N PRO A 334 -1.88 -10.46 1.37
CA PRO A 334 -0.88 -9.41 1.61
C PRO A 334 -0.02 -9.88 2.78
N GLY A 335 1.30 -10.05 2.63
CA GLY A 335 2.14 -10.55 3.73
C GLY A 335 1.96 -9.74 5.03
N PRO A 336 2.33 -10.28 6.21
CA PRO A 336 2.19 -9.55 7.47
C PRO A 336 2.81 -8.16 7.35
N VAL A 337 2.23 -7.18 8.04
CA VAL A 337 2.84 -5.86 8.23
C VAL A 337 4.24 -6.07 8.72
N GLU A 338 5.21 -5.80 7.85
CA GLU A 338 6.60 -5.84 8.26
C GLU A 338 6.75 -4.85 9.42
N GLN A 339 7.50 -5.27 10.43
CA GLN A 339 7.90 -4.37 11.51
C GLN A 339 9.22 -3.74 11.07
N CYS A 340 9.24 -2.42 11.06
CA CYS A 340 10.38 -1.59 10.69
C CYS A 340 10.93 -0.90 11.92
N ARG A 341 12.26 -0.81 11.98
CA ARG A 341 12.96 -0.15 13.09
C ARG A 341 12.72 1.35 13.05
N VAL A 342 12.56 1.92 14.23
CA VAL A 342 12.44 3.36 14.46
C VAL A 342 13.36 3.81 15.57
N LEU A 343 13.87 5.03 15.44
CA LEU A 343 14.57 5.75 16.49
C LEU A 343 13.59 6.68 17.21
N ASP A 344 13.42 6.48 18.51
CA ASP A 344 12.71 7.41 19.38
C ASP A 344 13.65 8.58 19.74
N VAL A 345 13.32 9.79 19.27
CA VAL A 345 14.12 11.00 19.48
C VAL A 345 14.10 11.49 20.93
N GLY A 346 13.05 11.17 21.67
CA GLY A 346 12.87 11.53 23.07
C GLY A 346 13.74 10.68 23.99
N SER A 347 13.62 9.35 23.85
CA SER A 347 14.35 8.39 24.69
C SER A 347 15.75 8.05 24.17
N GLY A 348 16.03 8.27 22.88
CA GLY A 348 17.23 7.81 22.19
C GLY A 348 17.25 6.29 21.96
N GLY A 349 16.15 5.60 22.22
CA GLY A 349 16.01 4.15 22.08
C GLY A 349 15.58 3.74 20.67
N VAL A 350 15.89 2.50 20.30
CA VAL A 350 15.41 1.85 19.09
C VAL A 350 14.21 0.97 19.44
N SER A 351 13.14 1.05 18.65
CA SER A 351 11.99 0.15 18.76
C SER A 351 11.49 -0.26 17.39
N ASP A 352 10.50 -1.14 17.32
CA ASP A 352 9.89 -1.60 16.08
C ASP A 352 8.45 -1.09 15.98
N THR A 353 8.01 -0.77 14.76
CA THR A 353 6.62 -0.41 14.50
C THR A 353 6.18 -0.86 13.10
N SER A 354 4.87 -0.82 12.83
CA SER A 354 4.31 -1.12 11.51
C SER A 354 4.98 -0.28 10.42
N CYS A 355 5.60 -0.91 9.42
CA CYS A 355 6.23 -0.20 8.29
C CYS A 355 5.25 0.69 7.52
N LEU A 356 3.92 0.52 7.70
CA LEU A 356 2.87 1.31 7.06
C LEU A 356 2.56 2.63 7.78
N HIS A 357 3.09 2.84 8.99
CA HIS A 357 2.92 4.12 9.67
C HIS A 357 3.52 5.26 8.85
N SER A 358 2.92 6.44 8.87
CA SER A 358 3.53 7.62 8.26
C SER A 358 4.40 8.31 9.31
N LEU A 359 5.72 8.19 9.19
CA LEU A 359 6.68 8.83 10.09
C LEU A 359 7.62 9.77 9.32
N PRO A 360 8.11 10.84 9.96
CA PRO A 360 9.20 11.62 9.39
C PRO A 360 10.48 10.78 9.33
N PHE A 361 11.42 11.19 8.48
CA PHE A 361 12.64 10.42 8.23
C PHE A 361 13.82 11.35 7.94
N VAL A 362 15.01 10.74 7.92
CA VAL A 362 16.27 11.44 7.66
C VAL A 362 16.99 10.73 6.53
N CYS A 363 17.37 11.48 5.50
CA CYS A 363 18.26 10.99 4.46
C CYS A 363 19.71 11.27 4.84
N HIS A 364 20.53 10.23 4.75
CA HIS A 364 21.95 10.24 5.02
C HIS A 364 22.73 10.21 3.71
N TYR A 365 23.70 11.13 3.59
CA TYR A 365 24.62 11.20 2.48
C TYR A 365 26.05 11.13 3.00
N LYS A 366 26.92 10.51 2.20
CA LYS A 366 28.36 10.75 2.33
C LYS A 366 28.67 12.17 1.89
N LYS A 367 29.49 12.88 2.65
CA LYS A 367 29.69 14.33 2.48
C LYS A 367 30.33 14.68 1.14
N ASP A 368 31.28 13.89 0.68
CA ASP A 368 31.88 13.98 -0.66
C ASP A 368 30.83 13.81 -1.76
N VAL A 369 29.98 12.79 -1.65
CA VAL A 369 28.85 12.53 -2.58
C VAL A 369 27.88 13.72 -2.58
N TYR A 370 27.46 14.20 -1.41
CA TYR A 370 26.55 15.33 -1.29
C TYR A 370 27.10 16.61 -1.92
N LEU A 371 28.38 16.92 -1.68
CA LEU A 371 29.03 18.09 -2.27
C LEU A 371 29.18 17.95 -3.79
N LEU A 372 29.48 16.74 -4.27
CA LEU A 372 29.55 16.44 -5.70
C LEU A 372 28.19 16.67 -6.38
N LEU A 373 27.11 16.09 -5.83
CA LEU A 373 25.75 16.29 -6.33
C LEU A 373 25.37 17.79 -6.37
N LYS A 374 25.68 18.53 -5.32
CA LYS A 374 25.41 19.97 -5.24
C LYS A 374 26.20 20.76 -6.29
N LYS A 375 27.47 20.42 -6.49
CA LYS A 375 28.31 21.03 -7.51
C LYS A 375 27.75 20.77 -8.91
N THR A 376 27.49 19.50 -9.23
CA THR A 376 26.97 19.05 -10.53
C THR A 376 25.65 19.71 -10.90
N GLN A 377 24.77 19.99 -9.93
CA GLN A 377 23.51 20.70 -10.18
C GLN A 377 23.61 22.22 -10.26
N SER A 378 24.60 22.82 -9.60
CA SER A 378 24.84 24.27 -9.69
C SER A 378 25.36 24.70 -11.06
N GLU A 379 25.89 23.74 -11.83
CA GLU A 379 26.45 23.94 -13.15
C GLU A 379 25.39 23.64 -14.24
N SER A 380 24.47 24.60 -14.46
CA SER A 380 23.50 24.66 -15.60
C SER A 380 22.33 23.66 -15.59
N SER A 381 21.11 24.16 -15.89
CA SER A 381 19.97 23.29 -16.25
C SER A 381 20.35 22.42 -17.46
N PRO A 382 20.08 21.11 -17.42
CA PRO A 382 20.48 20.19 -18.48
C PRO A 382 19.70 20.41 -19.79
N PRO A 383 20.38 20.79 -20.90
CA PRO A 383 19.73 21.00 -22.19
C PRO A 383 19.09 19.71 -22.73
N LEU A 384 19.62 18.53 -22.37
CA LEU A 384 19.02 17.26 -22.75
C LEU A 384 17.72 16.99 -21.98
N ILE A 385 17.71 17.12 -20.65
CA ILE A 385 16.50 16.88 -19.83
C ILE A 385 15.34 17.81 -20.24
N SER A 386 15.62 19.09 -20.48
CA SER A 386 14.60 20.04 -20.96
C SER A 386 14.02 19.66 -22.33
N ARG A 387 14.86 19.22 -23.29
CA ARG A 387 14.42 18.71 -24.60
C ARG A 387 13.57 17.45 -24.45
N VAL A 388 13.99 16.52 -23.61
CA VAL A 388 13.26 15.27 -23.33
C VAL A 388 11.89 15.55 -22.72
N ASN A 389 11.82 16.38 -21.67
CA ASN A 389 10.56 16.76 -21.04
C ASN A 389 9.62 17.48 -22.02
N THR A 390 10.17 18.30 -22.93
CA THR A 390 9.39 18.96 -24.01
C THR A 390 8.85 17.93 -25.01
N LEU A 391 9.66 16.98 -25.46
CA LEU A 391 9.28 15.95 -26.43
C LEU A 391 8.27 14.96 -25.85
N ALA A 392 8.41 14.63 -24.56
CA ALA A 392 7.48 13.76 -23.84
C ALA A 392 6.16 14.45 -23.45
N ASN A 393 6.05 15.77 -23.65
CA ASN A 393 4.94 16.61 -23.18
C ASN A 393 4.61 16.38 -21.69
N ALA A 394 5.64 16.12 -20.89
CA ALA A 394 5.52 15.76 -19.49
C ALA A 394 6.81 16.15 -18.73
N THR A 395 6.66 16.78 -17.57
CA THR A 395 7.78 17.10 -16.67
C THR A 395 8.03 15.94 -15.72
N VAL A 396 8.70 14.89 -16.21
CA VAL A 396 8.88 13.65 -15.44
C VAL A 396 10.31 13.51 -14.92
N ILE A 397 11.29 13.93 -15.71
CA ILE A 397 12.69 13.91 -15.25
C ILE A 397 12.96 15.23 -14.50
N PRO A 398 13.26 15.17 -13.18
CA PRO A 398 13.55 16.38 -12.42
C PRO A 398 14.85 17.03 -12.90
N GLU A 399 14.83 18.34 -13.10
CA GLU A 399 16.03 19.11 -13.48
C GLU A 399 17.07 19.18 -12.34
N ASN A 400 16.64 18.88 -11.12
CA ASN A 400 17.45 18.90 -9.92
C ASN A 400 17.11 17.67 -9.06
N VAL A 401 18.13 16.88 -8.74
CA VAL A 401 17.99 15.62 -8.00
C VAL A 401 17.38 15.84 -6.60
N PHE A 402 17.61 16.99 -5.97
CA PHE A 402 17.04 17.34 -4.66
C PHE A 402 15.59 17.85 -4.72
N LEU A 403 15.15 18.45 -5.85
CA LEU A 403 13.82 19.04 -6.01
C LEU A 403 12.77 18.07 -6.60
N GLY A 404 13.14 16.82 -6.87
CA GLY A 404 12.20 15.81 -7.40
C GLY A 404 11.23 15.32 -6.34
N ASP A 405 9.96 15.71 -6.40
CA ASP A 405 8.91 15.01 -5.64
C ASP A 405 8.87 13.54 -6.09
N VAL A 406 8.72 12.61 -5.13
CA VAL A 406 8.42 11.20 -5.45
C VAL A 406 7.00 11.17 -6.00
N ARG A 407 6.84 11.32 -7.32
CA ARG A 407 5.57 11.11 -8.01
C ARG A 407 5.59 9.72 -8.61
N ASP A 408 4.54 8.96 -8.37
CA ASP A 408 4.36 7.68 -9.04
C ASP A 408 4.23 7.92 -10.55
N VAL A 409 5.20 7.44 -11.31
CA VAL A 409 5.19 7.51 -12.77
C VAL A 409 4.33 6.35 -13.27
N ASN A 410 3.26 6.64 -14.00
CA ASN A 410 2.47 5.58 -14.63
C ASN A 410 3.22 5.00 -15.84
N ILE A 411 2.87 3.77 -16.25
CA ILE A 411 3.55 3.06 -17.34
C ILE A 411 3.54 3.85 -18.64
N SER A 412 2.44 4.51 -18.98
CA SER A 412 2.33 5.29 -20.22
C SER A 412 3.27 6.51 -20.23
N ALA A 413 3.38 7.24 -19.13
CA ALA A 413 4.35 8.32 -19.00
C ALA A 413 5.79 7.78 -19.04
N ALA A 414 6.07 6.65 -18.39
CA ALA A 414 7.38 6.03 -18.40
C ALA A 414 7.82 5.63 -19.82
N VAL A 415 6.93 4.98 -20.58
CA VAL A 415 7.18 4.62 -22.00
C VAL A 415 7.44 5.86 -22.85
N ASN A 416 6.60 6.90 -22.72
CA ASN A 416 6.74 8.13 -23.51
C ASN A 416 8.08 8.84 -23.26
N VAL A 417 8.50 8.92 -21.99
CA VAL A 417 9.75 9.58 -21.61
C VAL A 417 10.96 8.74 -22.02
N LEU A 418 10.93 7.42 -21.88
CA LEU A 418 12.01 6.54 -22.34
C LEU A 418 12.17 6.59 -23.87
N HIS A 419 11.07 6.66 -24.62
CA HIS A 419 11.12 6.87 -26.06
C HIS A 419 11.72 8.25 -26.43
N ALA A 420 11.32 9.31 -25.71
CA ALA A 420 11.90 10.64 -25.89
C ALA A 420 13.40 10.67 -25.57
N LEU A 421 13.83 10.01 -24.49
CA LEU A 421 15.25 9.84 -24.13
C LEU A 421 16.02 9.14 -25.25
N THR A 422 15.48 8.04 -25.75
CA THR A 422 16.08 7.28 -26.86
C THR A 422 16.28 8.16 -28.09
N THR A 423 15.29 8.99 -28.41
CA THR A 423 15.34 9.91 -29.56
C THR A 423 16.45 10.95 -29.37
N VAL A 424 16.45 11.64 -28.21
CA VAL A 424 17.41 12.72 -27.95
C VAL A 424 18.84 12.21 -27.76
N LEU A 425 19.04 11.03 -27.16
CA LEU A 425 20.37 10.44 -26.96
C LEU A 425 21.01 9.94 -28.27
N ARG A 426 20.20 9.57 -29.27
CA ARG A 426 20.69 9.19 -30.61
C ARG A 426 21.05 10.40 -31.48
N GLU A 427 20.49 11.57 -31.18
CA GLU A 427 20.84 12.81 -31.86
C GLU A 427 22.21 13.29 -31.33
N GLU A 428 23.28 13.10 -32.11
CA GLU A 428 24.66 13.51 -31.78
C GLU A 428 24.84 15.02 -31.54
N GLU A 429 23.77 15.82 -31.67
CA GLU A 429 23.79 17.28 -31.53
C GLU A 429 23.80 17.76 -30.06
N THR A 430 23.44 16.91 -29.09
CA THR A 430 23.47 17.30 -27.67
C THR A 430 24.48 16.51 -26.86
N PRO A 431 25.58 17.15 -26.39
CA PRO A 431 26.54 16.47 -25.53
C PRO A 431 25.90 16.16 -24.18
N VAL A 432 26.02 14.90 -23.75
CA VAL A 432 25.58 14.44 -22.43
C VAL A 432 26.52 14.99 -21.37
N LYS A 433 25.97 15.66 -20.36
CA LYS A 433 26.71 16.16 -19.20
C LYS A 433 26.55 15.22 -17.99
N PRO A 434 27.42 15.33 -16.97
CA PRO A 434 27.28 14.54 -15.75
C PRO A 434 25.91 14.73 -15.04
N ALA A 435 25.35 15.94 -15.08
CA ALA A 435 24.01 16.22 -14.54
C ALA A 435 22.89 15.49 -15.31
N ASP A 436 23.04 15.36 -16.64
CA ASP A 436 22.10 14.60 -17.48
C ASP A 436 22.12 13.12 -17.07
N LEU A 437 23.31 12.54 -16.89
CA LEU A 437 23.44 11.14 -16.45
C LEU A 437 22.78 10.90 -15.09
N LEU A 438 22.97 11.80 -14.12
CA LEU A 438 22.32 11.68 -12.81
C LEU A 438 20.79 11.73 -12.92
N GLY A 439 20.25 12.65 -13.71
CA GLY A 439 18.81 12.75 -13.94
C GLY A 439 18.23 11.54 -14.66
N VAL A 440 18.93 11.01 -15.66
CA VAL A 440 18.52 9.79 -16.38
C VAL A 440 18.57 8.57 -15.46
N VAL A 441 19.62 8.41 -14.64
CA VAL A 441 19.70 7.31 -13.66
C VAL A 441 18.59 7.40 -12.63
N GLN A 442 18.31 8.60 -12.11
CA GLN A 442 17.22 8.83 -11.18
C GLN A 442 15.88 8.44 -11.81
N PHE A 443 15.66 8.79 -13.07
CA PHE A 443 14.46 8.40 -13.80
C PHE A 443 14.39 6.88 -14.06
N LEU A 444 15.50 6.23 -14.45
CA LEU A 444 15.53 4.77 -14.62
C LEU A 444 15.25 4.03 -13.30
N LYS A 445 15.70 4.57 -12.16
CA LYS A 445 15.31 4.07 -10.83
C LYS A 445 13.80 4.19 -10.63
N GLN A 446 13.20 5.35 -10.92
CA GLN A 446 11.75 5.53 -10.87
C GLN A 446 10.99 4.54 -11.76
N VAL A 447 11.45 4.32 -12.99
CA VAL A 447 10.84 3.34 -13.91
C VAL A 447 10.94 1.92 -13.36
N SER A 448 12.07 1.54 -12.76
CA SER A 448 12.24 0.22 -12.17
C SER A 448 11.35 -0.06 -10.96
N ASP A 449 10.80 1.00 -10.36
CA ASP A 449 9.86 0.97 -9.25
C ASP A 449 8.39 0.98 -9.68
N VAL A 450 8.09 1.19 -10.97
CA VAL A 450 6.71 1.24 -11.48
C VAL A 450 6.01 -0.08 -11.21
N GLU A 451 4.88 0.00 -10.53
CA GLU A 451 4.04 -1.16 -10.24
C GLU A 451 3.16 -1.46 -11.46
N VAL A 452 3.11 -2.73 -11.86
CA VAL A 452 2.30 -3.22 -12.97
C VAL A 452 0.89 -3.50 -12.46
N GLN A 453 -0.15 -3.32 -13.29
CA GLN A 453 -1.50 -3.82 -13.00
C GLN A 453 -1.88 -4.83 -14.10
N GLU A 454 -2.36 -6.01 -13.69
CA GLU A 454 -2.40 -7.20 -14.54
C GLU A 454 -3.17 -7.08 -15.88
N GLN A 455 -2.71 -7.93 -16.82
CA GLN A 455 -3.23 -8.36 -18.13
C GLN A 455 -3.58 -7.34 -19.23
N GLU A 456 -4.07 -6.13 -18.97
CA GLU A 456 -4.41 -5.17 -20.05
C GLU A 456 -3.22 -4.32 -20.54
N GLN A 457 -2.01 -4.52 -20.00
CA GLN A 457 -0.84 -3.65 -20.24
C GLN A 457 0.36 -4.36 -20.88
N LEU A 458 0.21 -5.61 -21.35
CA LEU A 458 1.32 -6.45 -21.81
C LEU A 458 2.16 -5.79 -22.92
N GLU A 459 1.51 -5.13 -23.88
CA GLU A 459 2.17 -4.44 -24.99
C GLU A 459 2.98 -3.22 -24.51
N MET A 460 2.46 -2.46 -23.54
CA MET A 460 3.18 -1.32 -22.96
C MET A 460 4.36 -1.78 -22.10
N LEU A 461 4.26 -2.92 -21.43
CA LEU A 461 5.38 -3.49 -20.66
C LEU A 461 6.51 -3.96 -21.56
N GLU A 462 6.19 -4.54 -22.72
CA GLU A 462 7.18 -4.91 -23.72
C GLU A 462 7.91 -3.66 -24.23
N GLN A 463 7.17 -2.62 -24.62
CA GLN A 463 7.75 -1.33 -25.02
C GLN A 463 8.59 -0.69 -23.92
N LEU A 464 8.09 -0.71 -22.68
CA LEU A 464 8.81 -0.20 -21.51
C LEU A 464 10.15 -0.91 -21.35
N SER A 465 10.15 -2.25 -21.40
CA SER A 465 11.36 -3.06 -21.25
C SER A 465 12.37 -2.80 -22.37
N GLN A 466 11.90 -2.65 -23.60
CA GLN A 466 12.74 -2.37 -24.76
C GLN A 466 13.43 -1.02 -24.62
N TYR A 467 12.67 0.06 -24.37
CA TYR A 467 13.26 1.39 -24.23
C TYR A 467 14.13 1.51 -22.98
N TYR A 468 13.80 0.81 -21.89
CA TYR A 468 14.62 0.79 -20.68
C TYR A 468 16.03 0.25 -20.97
N VAL A 469 16.10 -0.91 -21.64
CA VAL A 469 17.39 -1.53 -22.02
C VAL A 469 18.13 -0.64 -23.00
N GLU A 470 17.42 -0.03 -23.94
CA GLU A 470 18.01 0.83 -24.96
C GLU A 470 18.63 2.10 -24.38
N VAL A 471 17.89 2.85 -23.55
CA VAL A 471 18.40 4.04 -22.85
C VAL A 471 19.59 3.67 -21.98
N THR A 472 19.51 2.55 -21.25
CA THR A 472 20.62 2.04 -20.43
C THR A 472 21.85 1.76 -21.29
N GLY A 473 21.68 1.18 -22.48
CA GLY A 473 22.76 0.97 -23.44
C GLY A 473 23.41 2.28 -23.89
N LEU A 474 22.60 3.26 -24.30
CA LEU A 474 23.06 4.55 -24.82
C LEU A 474 23.87 5.34 -23.77
N ILE A 475 23.41 5.38 -22.52
CA ILE A 475 24.16 6.10 -21.46
C ILE A 475 25.46 5.38 -21.07
N LEU A 476 25.59 4.07 -21.32
CA LEU A 476 26.77 3.27 -21.00
C LEU A 476 27.79 3.18 -22.16
N GLU A 477 27.56 3.86 -23.28
CA GLU A 477 28.51 3.91 -24.39
C GLU A 477 29.85 4.56 -24.00
N GLU A 478 30.92 4.15 -24.68
CA GLU A 478 32.30 4.59 -24.40
C GLU A 478 32.44 6.12 -24.43
N GLN A 479 31.65 6.80 -25.25
CA GLN A 479 31.63 8.26 -25.35
C GLN A 479 31.23 9.00 -24.06
N ASN A 480 30.53 8.32 -23.13
CA ASN A 480 30.10 8.90 -21.86
C ASN A 480 31.07 8.59 -20.69
N THR A 481 32.19 7.91 -20.96
CA THR A 481 33.12 7.43 -19.91
C THR A 481 33.67 8.55 -19.02
N ASP A 482 34.02 9.69 -19.62
CA ASP A 482 34.59 10.81 -18.88
C ASP A 482 33.55 11.41 -17.92
N GLN A 483 32.31 11.59 -18.38
CA GLN A 483 31.21 12.08 -17.56
C GLN A 483 30.89 11.14 -16.41
N TRP A 484 30.88 9.82 -16.65
CA TRP A 484 30.72 8.83 -15.59
C TRP A 484 31.86 8.86 -14.57
N SER A 485 33.09 9.13 -15.02
CA SER A 485 34.24 9.24 -14.12
C SER A 485 34.09 10.40 -13.13
N GLU A 486 33.50 11.52 -13.57
CA GLU A 486 33.24 12.71 -12.73
C GLU A 486 32.21 12.45 -11.63
N ILE A 487 31.27 11.53 -11.85
CA ILE A 487 30.22 11.17 -10.87
C ILE A 487 30.42 9.79 -10.23
N SER A 488 31.56 9.15 -10.45
CA SER A 488 31.85 7.77 -10.01
C SER A 488 31.78 7.52 -8.49
N GLN A 489 31.79 8.58 -7.68
CA GLN A 489 31.62 8.52 -6.23
C GLN A 489 30.15 8.40 -5.80
N VAL A 490 29.22 8.77 -6.69
CA VAL A 490 27.77 8.53 -6.52
C VAL A 490 27.54 7.04 -6.79
N LYS A 491 27.52 6.23 -5.73
CA LYS A 491 27.30 4.77 -5.80
C LYS A 491 25.99 4.37 -5.17
#